data_AF-A0A958QB17-F1
#
_entry.id   AF-A0A958QB17-F1
#
_cell.length_a   1.000
_cell.length_b   1.000
_cell.length_c   1.000
_cell.angle_alpha   90.00
_cell.angle_beta   90.00
_cell.angle_gamma   90.00
#
_symmetry.space_group_name_H-M   'P 1'
#
loop_
_entity.id
_entity.type
_entity.pdbx_description
1 polymer ?
#
loop_
_entity_poly.entity_id
_entity_poly.type
_entity_poly.pdbx_seq_one_letter_code
_entity_poly.pdbx_strand_id
1 'polypeptide(L)' 'MVGLRLILVLAFVLSFSLQACSTSRRDGHHHRSGSKGEVTLCHKGKKTLVLPRSAAEAHLGHGDRWGRCY' A
#
# COMPACT_ATOMS: atom_id res chain seq x y z
N MET A 1 1.71 -3.63 49.77
CA MET A 1 0.99 -4.13 48.56
C MET A 1 0.14 -3.05 47.87
N VAL A 2 -0.22 -1.94 48.54
CA VAL A 2 -1.06 -0.86 47.98
C VAL A 2 -0.31 -0.02 46.92
N GLY A 3 0.97 0.27 47.14
CA GLY A 3 1.79 1.06 46.19
C GLY A 3 1.96 0.39 44.81
N LEU A 4 2.14 -0.93 44.77
CA LEU A 4 2.30 -1.68 43.52
C LEU A 4 0.99 -1.70 42.70
N ARG A 5 -0.16 -1.77 43.37
CA ARG A 5 -1.47 -1.72 42.72
C ARG A 5 -1.78 -0.32 42.16
N LEU A 6 -1.37 0.74 42.87
CA LEU A 6 -1.54 2.11 42.38
C LEU A 6 -0.65 2.43 41.17
N ILE A 7 0.60 1.96 41.19
CA ILE A 7 1.54 2.11 40.06
C ILE A 7 1.01 1.38 38.81
N LEU A 8 0.46 0.18 38.97
CA LEU A 8 -0.14 -0.57 37.85
C LEU A 8 -1.37 0.12 37.27
N VAL A 9 -2.26 0.70 38.11
CA VAL A 9 -3.43 1.45 37.64
C VAL A 9 -3.03 2.73 36.91
N LEU A 10 -2.05 3.48 37.43
CA LEU A 10 -1.54 4.69 36.77
C LEU A 10 -0.86 4.37 35.43
N ALA A 11 -0.09 3.29 35.34
CA ALA A 11 0.54 2.85 34.09
C ALA A 11 -0.50 2.43 33.03
N PHE A 12 -1.60 1.81 33.45
CA PHE A 12 -2.67 1.38 32.54
C PHE A 12 -3.44 2.57 31.95
N VAL A 13 -3.72 3.60 32.77
CA VAL A 13 -4.43 4.83 32.33
C VAL A 13 -3.57 5.67 31.38
N LEU A 14 -2.25 5.77 31.61
CA LEU A 14 -1.34 6.46 30.69
C LEU A 14 -1.24 5.76 29.33
N SER A 15 -1.29 4.43 29.32
CA SER A 15 -1.11 3.63 28.10
C SER A 15 -2.35 3.68 27.18
N PHE A 16 -3.55 3.87 27.74
CA PHE A 16 -4.81 3.87 26.97
C PHE A 16 -4.99 5.13 26.10
N SER A 17 -4.37 6.25 26.48
CA SER A 17 -4.50 7.54 25.76
C SER A 17 -3.71 7.61 24.44
N LEU A 18 -2.74 6.72 24.22
CA LEU A 18 -1.95 6.68 22.98
C LEU A 18 -2.56 5.78 21.88
N GLN A 19 -3.66 5.08 22.16
CA GLN A 19 -4.28 4.16 21.18
C GLN A 19 -5.40 4.81 20.36
N ALA A 20 -5.42 6.14 20.21
CA ALA A 20 -6.47 6.87 19.48
C ALA A 20 -5.93 7.55 18.20
N CYS A 21 -5.26 6.79 17.31
CA CYS A 21 -5.16 7.11 15.87
C CYS A 21 -4.57 5.95 15.05
N SER A 22 -5.06 4.73 15.24
CA SER A 22 -4.68 3.59 14.40
C SER A 22 -5.93 2.92 13.84
N THR A 23 -6.38 3.39 12.68
CA THR A 23 -6.95 2.60 11.56
C THR A 23 -7.75 3.51 10.61
N SER A 24 -7.10 4.53 10.04
CA SER A 24 -7.58 5.04 8.74
C SER A 24 -7.22 4.00 7.69
N ARG A 25 -8.00 2.91 7.61
CA ARG A 25 -7.98 2.03 6.43
C ARG A 25 -8.56 2.85 5.29
N ARG A 26 -7.69 3.51 4.54
CA ARG A 26 -8.02 3.92 3.17
C ARG A 26 -8.02 2.64 2.35
N ASP A 27 -9.16 1.96 2.31
CA ASP A 27 -9.41 0.91 1.34
C ASP A 27 -9.44 1.58 -0.04
N GLY A 28 -8.27 1.59 -0.69
CA GLY A 28 -8.11 2.02 -2.07
C GLY A 28 -8.79 1.01 -2.99
N HIS A 29 -10.09 1.16 -3.20
CA HIS A 29 -10.82 0.43 -4.22
C HIS A 29 -10.26 0.82 -5.60
N HIS A 30 -9.25 0.08 -6.07
CA HIS A 30 -8.81 0.11 -7.45
C HIS A 30 -9.91 -0.50 -8.33
N HIS A 31 -10.88 0.31 -8.71
CA HIS A 31 -11.76 0.00 -9.83
C HIS A 31 -10.89 -0.17 -11.08
N ARG A 32 -10.61 -1.42 -11.46
CA ARG A 32 -10.13 -1.76 -12.81
C ARG A 32 -11.27 -1.56 -13.79
N SER A 33 -11.63 -0.30 -14.01
CA SER A 33 -12.37 0.07 -15.20
C SER A 33 -11.38 -0.07 -16.34
N GLY A 34 -11.47 -1.19 -17.07
CA GLY A 34 -10.76 -1.41 -18.33
C GLY A 34 -11.21 -0.36 -19.34
N SER A 35 -10.69 0.85 -19.20
CA SER A 35 -11.11 2.04 -19.90
C SER A 35 -9.97 2.49 -20.80
N LYS A 36 -10.15 2.22 -22.09
CA LYS A 36 -9.58 2.94 -23.23
C LYS A 36 -8.30 3.71 -22.90
N GLY A 37 -7.16 3.02 -22.92
CA GLY A 37 -5.87 3.63 -22.63
C GLY A 37 -4.93 2.76 -21.80
N GLU A 38 -5.25 1.50 -21.56
CA GLU A 38 -4.30 0.56 -20.97
C GLU A 38 -3.28 0.09 -22.03
N VAL A 39 -2.08 -0.20 -21.56
CA VAL A 39 -0.98 -0.72 -22.36
C VAL A 39 -0.34 -1.91 -21.67
N THR A 40 0.27 -2.78 -22.47
CA THR A 40 0.93 -3.99 -22.00
C THR A 40 2.44 -3.80 -21.94
N LEU A 41 3.05 -4.10 -20.79
CA LEU A 41 4.49 -4.04 -20.56
C LEU A 41 5.03 -5.34 -19.95
N CYS A 42 6.28 -5.69 -20.27
CA CYS A 42 7.06 -6.72 -19.61
C CYS A 42 7.91 -6.08 -18.51
N HIS A 43 7.51 -6.34 -17.28
CA HIS A 43 8.17 -5.85 -16.08
C HIS A 43 9.41 -6.68 -15.77
N LYS A 44 10.58 -6.06 -15.90
CA LYS A 44 11.90 -6.64 -15.58
C LYS A 44 12.13 -8.06 -16.14
N GLY A 45 11.57 -8.37 -17.31
CA GLY A 45 11.71 -9.69 -17.94
C GLY A 45 10.96 -10.84 -17.24
N LYS A 46 10.15 -10.56 -16.21
CA LYS A 46 9.58 -11.61 -15.34
C LYS A 46 8.06 -11.64 -15.33
N LYS A 47 7.41 -10.50 -15.57
CA LYS A 47 5.96 -10.36 -15.40
C LYS A 47 5.36 -9.48 -16.48
N THR A 48 4.29 -9.95 -17.11
CA THR A 48 3.48 -9.10 -18.00
C THR A 48 2.49 -8.27 -17.16
N LEU A 49 2.47 -6.96 -17.38
CA LEU A 49 1.57 -6.01 -16.75
C LEU A 49 0.63 -5.39 -17.80
N VAL A 50 -0.60 -5.12 -17.40
CA VAL A 50 -1.54 -4.26 -18.12
C VAL A 50 -1.87 -3.11 -17.18
N LEU A 51 -1.57 -1.89 -17.62
CA LEU A 51 -1.63 -0.67 -16.81
C LEU A 51 -2.03 0.53 -17.66
N PRO A 52 -2.56 1.61 -17.07
CA PRO A 52 -2.88 2.83 -17.81
C PRO A 52 -1.65 3.44 -18.49
N ARG A 53 -1.81 3.95 -19.71
CA ARG A 53 -0.73 4.53 -20.53
C ARG A 53 0.04 5.63 -19.80
N SER A 54 -0.60 6.37 -18.90
CA SER A 54 0.03 7.40 -18.07
C SER A 54 1.15 6.87 -17.17
N ALA A 55 1.09 5.60 -16.75
CA ALA A 55 2.14 4.99 -15.94
C ALA A 55 3.25 4.32 -16.79
N ALA A 56 3.04 4.17 -18.10
CA ALA A 56 3.95 3.41 -18.95
C ALA A 56 5.36 4.02 -19.01
N GLU A 57 5.46 5.35 -19.09
CA GLU A 57 6.74 6.05 -19.19
C GLU A 57 7.62 5.84 -17.96
N ALA A 58 7.05 5.89 -16.76
CA ALA A 58 7.77 5.57 -15.52
C ALA A 58 8.27 4.12 -15.50
N HIS A 59 7.43 3.19 -15.95
CA HIS A 59 7.82 1.77 -16.03
C HIS A 59 8.97 1.55 -17.01
N LEU A 60 8.93 2.17 -18.19
CA LEU A 60 10.02 2.11 -19.17
C LEU A 60 11.31 2.72 -18.62
N GLY A 61 11.22 3.87 -17.93
CA GLY A 61 12.35 4.50 -17.25
C GLY A 61 12.97 3.64 -16.14
N HIS A 62 12.23 2.65 -15.63
CA HIS A 62 12.70 1.69 -14.62
C HIS A 62 13.14 0.33 -15.21
N GLY A 63 13.25 0.23 -16.54
CA GLY A 63 13.75 -0.94 -17.26
C GLY A 63 12.69 -1.93 -17.71
N ASP A 64 11.41 -1.55 -17.69
CA ASP A 64 10.35 -2.36 -18.31
C ASP A 64 10.38 -2.21 -19.83
N ARG A 65 9.77 -3.17 -20.54
CA ARG A 65 9.74 -3.20 -22.00
C ARG A 65 8.31 -3.23 -22.51
N TRP A 66 8.07 -2.65 -23.68
CA TRP A 66 6.77 -2.77 -24.35
C TRP A 66 6.43 -4.23 -24.68
N GLY A 67 5.16 -4.60 -24.49
CA GLY A 67 4.64 -5.92 -24.85
C GLY A 67 4.68 -6.95 -23.73
N ARG A 68 4.47 -8.22 -24.08
CA ARG A 68 4.52 -9.36 -23.13
C ARG A 68 5.96 -9.79 -22.89
N CYS A 69 6.19 -10.50 -21.78
CA CYS A 69 7.46 -11.20 -21.57
C CYS A 69 7.55 -12.44 -22.47
N TYR A 70 8.78 -12.84 -22.79
CA TYR A 70 9.15 -14.04 -23.53
C TYR A 70 10.13 -14.87 -22.72
#